data_AF-B7P6N3-F1
#
_entry.id   AF-B7P6N3-F1
#
_cell.length_a   1.000
_cell.length_b   1.000
_cell.length_c   1.000
_cell.angle_alpha   90.00
_cell.angle_beta   90.00
_cell.angle_gamma   90.00
#
_symmetry.space_group_name_H-M   'P 1'
#
loop_
_entity.id
_entity.type
_entity.pdbx_description
1 polymer ?
#
loop_
_entity_poly.entity_id
_entity_poly.type
_entity_poly.pdbx_seq_one_letter_code
_entity_poly.pdbx_strand_id
1 'polypeptide(L)'
;LPSVTALTRSAQRARRAVKMPLPAPQRLEDINFPTWLEVLPDGQSFLLYDSGAGDSDRLFLFATDKNLQLLSQYTNWFADGTFDVSPSLFHQ
;
A
#
# COMPACT_ATOMS: atom_id res chain seq x y z
N LEU A 1 6.56 -20.33 13.65
CA LEU A 1 6.08 -19.30 12.70
C LEU A 1 5.31 -20.00 11.58
N PRO A 2 4.19 -19.45 11.09
CA PRO A 2 3.46 -20.04 9.96
C PRO A 2 4.35 -20.09 8.71
N SER A 3 4.09 -21.03 7.80
CA SER A 3 4.81 -21.10 6.52
C SER A 3 4.43 -19.93 5.61
N VAL A 4 5.32 -19.58 4.68
CA VAL A 4 5.06 -18.57 3.64
C VAL A 4 3.76 -18.88 2.88
N THR A 5 3.54 -20.14 2.54
CA THR A 5 2.31 -20.61 1.87
C THR A 5 1.05 -20.37 2.70
N ALA A 6 1.12 -20.49 4.03
CA ALA A 6 0.00 -20.21 4.93
C ALA A 6 -0.28 -18.69 4.99
N LEU A 7 0.77 -17.85 4.99
CA LEU A 7 0.64 -16.40 4.93
C LEU A 7 -0.01 -15.95 3.61
N THR A 8 0.45 -16.46 2.46
CA THR A 8 -0.13 -16.16 1.15
C THR A 8 -1.61 -16.55 1.09
N ARG A 9 -1.97 -17.72 1.62
CA ARG A 9 -3.36 -18.20 1.65
C ARG A 9 -4.25 -17.33 2.53
N SER A 10 -3.74 -16.86 3.68
CA SER A 10 -4.46 -15.91 4.54
C SER A 10 -4.71 -14.57 3.84
N ALA A 11 -3.71 -14.02 3.14
CA ALA A 11 -3.87 -12.80 2.35
C ALA A 11 -4.90 -12.99 1.22
N GLN A 12 -4.85 -14.10 0.49
CA GLN A 12 -5.84 -14.44 -0.54
C GLN A 12 -7.26 -14.58 0.03
N ARG A 13 -7.41 -15.18 1.21
CA ARG A 13 -8.71 -15.30 1.90
C ARG A 13 -9.25 -13.94 2.31
N ALA A 14 -8.41 -13.06 2.85
CA ALA A 14 -8.79 -11.69 3.19
C ALA A 14 -9.24 -10.92 1.94
N ARG A 15 -8.48 -10.99 0.84
CA ARG A 15 -8.85 -10.38 -0.46
C ARG A 15 -10.20 -10.88 -0.97
N ARG A 16 -10.49 -12.19 -0.85
CA ARG A 16 -11.79 -12.78 -1.24
C ARG A 16 -12.94 -12.40 -0.32
N ALA A 17 -12.66 -12.11 0.95
CA ALA A 17 -13.67 -11.70 1.92
C ALA A 17 -14.12 -10.23 1.73
N VAL A 18 -13.25 -9.39 1.15
CA VAL A 18 -13.61 -8.01 0.76
C VAL A 18 -14.56 -8.06 -0.45
N LYS A 19 -15.84 -7.90 -0.18
CA LYS A 19 -16.96 -7.93 -1.16
C LYS A 19 -17.11 -6.61 -1.92
N MET A 20 -16.01 -5.93 -2.24
CA MET A 20 -16.01 -4.70 -3.04
C MET A 20 -15.01 -4.84 -4.19
N PRO A 21 -15.46 -5.30 -5.37
CA PRO A 21 -14.62 -5.21 -6.56
C PRO A 21 -14.69 -3.75 -7.02
N LEU A 22 -13.83 -2.90 -6.45
CA LEU A 22 -13.49 -1.69 -7.19
C LEU A 22 -12.84 -2.18 -8.50
N PRO A 23 -13.31 -1.73 -9.67
CA PRO A 23 -12.67 -2.10 -10.92
C PRO A 23 -11.19 -1.74 -10.82
N ALA A 24 -10.32 -2.67 -11.22
CA ALA A 24 -8.89 -2.41 -11.23
C ALA A 24 -8.66 -1.20 -12.16
N PRO A 25 -8.03 -0.12 -11.66
CA PRO A 25 -7.75 1.05 -12.48
C PRO A 25 -6.82 0.63 -13.63
N GLN A 26 -7.07 1.17 -14.82
CA GLN A 26 -6.21 0.93 -15.99
C GLN A 26 -5.13 1.99 -16.14
N ARG A 27 -5.31 3.16 -15.51
CA ARG A 27 -4.38 4.29 -15.54
C ARG A 27 -4.22 4.85 -14.13
N LEU A 28 -3.03 5.37 -13.81
CA LEU A 28 -2.73 5.92 -12.49
C LEU A 28 -3.57 7.17 -12.17
N GLU A 29 -3.88 7.98 -13.18
CA GLU A 29 -4.72 9.17 -13.04
C GLU A 29 -6.16 8.86 -12.62
N ASP A 30 -6.68 7.66 -12.95
CA ASP A 30 -8.05 7.25 -12.65
C ASP A 30 -8.23 6.76 -11.20
N ILE A 31 -7.14 6.66 -10.43
CA ILE A 31 -7.15 6.13 -9.07
C ILE A 31 -7.79 7.14 -8.12
N ASN A 32 -8.96 6.80 -7.60
CA ASN A 32 -9.61 7.57 -6.54
C ASN A 32 -9.62 6.73 -5.27
N PHE A 33 -8.80 7.13 -4.28
CA PHE A 33 -8.84 6.49 -2.98
C PHE A 33 -10.08 6.95 -2.22
N PRO A 34 -10.87 6.02 -1.69
CA PRO A 34 -11.81 6.35 -0.63
C PRO A 34 -11.05 6.93 0.57
N THR A 35 -11.57 7.99 1.18
CA THR A 35 -10.95 8.66 2.34
C THR A 35 -10.63 7.73 3.51
N TRP A 36 -11.40 6.64 3.67
CA TRP A 36 -11.15 5.65 4.72
C TRP A 36 -9.91 4.77 4.48
N LEU A 37 -9.31 4.78 3.28
CA LEU A 37 -8.03 4.13 2.98
C LEU A 37 -6.82 5.05 3.19
N GLU A 38 -7.03 6.34 3.39
CA GLU A 38 -5.95 7.32 3.61
C GLU A 38 -5.45 7.30 5.05
N VAL A 39 -6.19 6.64 5.95
CA VAL A 39 -5.93 6.57 7.39
C VAL A 39 -5.90 5.12 7.88
N LEU A 40 -5.07 4.85 8.88
CA LEU A 40 -5.06 3.59 9.61
C LEU A 40 -6.27 3.50 10.56
N PRO A 41 -6.64 2.30 11.06
CA PRO A 41 -7.75 2.14 11.99
C PRO A 41 -7.64 2.93 13.30
N ASP A 42 -6.42 3.33 13.68
CA ASP A 42 -6.15 4.17 14.85
C ASP A 42 -6.16 5.68 14.55
N GLY A 43 -6.50 6.07 13.32
CA GLY A 43 -6.62 7.45 12.88
C GLY A 43 -5.31 8.09 12.40
N GLN A 44 -4.20 7.36 12.40
CA GLN A 44 -2.94 7.88 11.84
C GLN A 44 -3.03 8.03 10.32
N SER A 45 -2.47 9.11 9.78
CA SER A 45 -2.33 9.25 8.32
C SER A 45 -1.43 8.14 7.77
N PHE A 46 -1.87 7.57 6.65
CA PHE A 46 -1.17 6.49 5.95
C PHE A 46 -0.78 6.87 4.53
N LEU A 47 -1.65 7.60 3.82
CA LEU A 47 -1.30 8.22 2.53
C LEU A 47 -0.66 9.59 2.82
N LEU A 48 0.67 9.66 2.80
CA LEU A 48 1.41 10.88 3.12
C LEU A 48 1.59 11.81 1.92
N TYR A 49 1.60 11.26 0.72
CA TYR A 49 1.76 12.03 -0.50
C TYR A 49 1.01 11.40 -1.67
N ASP A 50 0.41 12.27 -2.47
CA ASP A 50 -0.27 11.97 -3.71
C ASP A 50 0.00 13.13 -4.67
N SER A 51 0.65 12.89 -5.81
CA SER A 51 0.93 13.95 -6.79
C SER A 51 -0.33 14.48 -7.49
N GLY A 52 -1.46 13.79 -7.36
CA GLY A 52 -2.79 14.28 -7.72
C GLY A 52 -3.32 13.80 -9.08
N ALA A 53 -4.62 14.01 -9.27
CA ALA A 53 -5.32 13.65 -10.51
C ALA A 53 -4.84 14.52 -11.68
N GLY A 54 -4.39 13.88 -12.77
CA GLY A 54 -3.84 14.54 -13.96
C GLY A 54 -2.34 14.32 -14.16
N ASP A 55 -1.65 13.74 -13.18
CA ASP A 55 -0.30 13.21 -13.35
C ASP A 55 -0.36 11.82 -14.00
N SER A 56 0.25 11.67 -15.18
CA SER A 56 0.33 10.39 -15.88
C SER A 56 1.21 9.37 -15.14
N ASP A 57 2.15 9.87 -14.34
CA ASP A 57 3.12 9.09 -13.56
C ASP A 57 2.83 9.24 -12.06
N ARG A 58 1.55 9.36 -11.70
CA ARG A 58 1.09 9.67 -10.35
C ARG A 58 1.78 8.82 -9.28
N LEU A 59 2.42 9.51 -8.34
CA LEU A 59 3.18 8.91 -7.25
C LEU A 59 2.34 8.90 -5.97
N PHE A 60 2.31 7.75 -5.31
CA PHE A 60 1.72 7.60 -3.97
C PHE A 60 2.78 7.20 -2.95
N LEU A 61 2.84 7.91 -1.83
CA LEU A 61 3.67 7.56 -0.70
C LEU A 61 2.80 7.06 0.46
N PHE A 62 2.87 5.76 0.72
CA PHE A 62 2.22 5.16 1.87
C PHE A 62 3.24 4.94 2.99
N ALA A 63 3.08 5.65 4.10
CA ALA A 63 3.87 5.47 5.31
C ALA A 63 3.17 6.10 6.51
N THR A 64 3.72 5.91 7.69
CA THR A 64 3.38 6.72 8.87
C THR A 64 4.56 7.60 9.21
N ASP A 65 4.32 8.75 9.84
CA ASP A 65 5.39 9.62 10.32
C ASP A 65 6.37 8.86 11.23
N LYS A 66 5.84 7.98 12.07
CA LYS A 66 6.64 7.12 12.95
C LYS A 66 7.56 6.21 12.15
N ASN A 67 7.08 5.56 11.09
CA ASN A 67 7.91 4.69 10.27
C ASN A 67 8.99 5.48 9.53
N LEU A 68 8.67 6.68 9.02
CA LEU A 68 9.67 7.56 8.39
C LEU A 68 10.73 8.05 9.40
N GLN A 69 10.33 8.36 10.63
CA GLN A 69 11.26 8.70 11.71
C GLN A 69 12.19 7.53 12.06
N LEU A 70 11.66 6.32 12.15
CA LEU A 70 12.48 5.13 12.39
C LEU A 70 13.48 4.93 11.24
N LEU A 71 13.02 5.05 9.99
CA LEU A 71 13.92 4.98 8.83
C LEU A 71 15.01 6.05 8.93
N SER A 72 14.68 7.31 9.20
CA SER A 72 15.68 8.38 9.27
C SER A 72 16.65 8.28 10.45
N GLN A 73 16.26 7.65 11.55
CA GLN A 73 17.08 7.51 12.76
C GLN A 73 18.11 6.37 12.67
N TYR A 74 17.78 5.27 11.99
CA TYR A 74 18.64 4.09 11.94
C TYR A 74 19.36 3.98 10.60
N THR A 75 20.67 3.73 10.62
CA THR A 75 21.48 3.60 9.39
C THR A 75 21.34 2.23 8.71
N ASN A 76 20.96 1.21 9.47
CA ASN A 76 20.84 -0.16 8.99
C ASN A 76 19.37 -0.58 8.99
N TRP A 77 18.85 -0.98 7.83
CA TRP A 77 17.50 -1.50 7.69
C TRP A 77 17.53 -2.95 7.22
N PHE A 78 16.67 -3.76 7.80
CA PHE A 78 16.42 -5.12 7.34
C PHE A 78 15.03 -5.16 6.72
N ALA A 79 14.97 -5.29 5.40
CA ALA A 79 13.73 -5.50 4.66
C ALA A 79 13.66 -6.97 4.24
N ASP A 80 12.54 -7.64 4.54
CA ASP A 80 12.34 -9.06 4.25
C ASP A 80 11.79 -9.34 2.84
N GLY A 81 11.67 -8.30 2.01
CA GLY A 81 11.30 -8.41 0.60
C GLY A 81 9.84 -8.82 0.38
N THR A 82 8.96 -8.72 1.37
CA THR A 82 7.55 -9.16 1.27
C THR A 82 6.67 -8.25 0.38
N PHE A 83 7.28 -7.49 -0.53
CA PHE A 83 6.61 -6.48 -1.37
C PHE A 83 6.19 -6.99 -2.76
N ASP A 84 6.29 -8.28 -3.07
CA ASP A 84 6.09 -8.83 -4.43
C ASP A 84 4.60 -8.99 -4.84
N VAL A 85 3.79 -7.94 -4.63
CA VAL A 85 2.35 -7.98 -4.96
C VAL A 85 1.80 -6.68 -5.50
N SER A 86 2.66 -5.80 -6.03
CA SER A 86 2.15 -4.59 -6.69
C SER A 86 1.42 -4.93 -7.98
N PRO A 87 0.24 -4.33 -8.22
CA PRO A 87 -0.38 -4.35 -9.53
C PRO A 87 0.61 -3.87 -10.61
N SER A 88 0.51 -4.43 -11.81
CA SER A 88 1.34 -4.05 -12.97
C SER A 88 1.27 -2.57 -13.34
N LEU A 89 0.31 -1.84 -12.76
CA LEU A 89 0.13 -0.41 -12.94
C LEU A 89 1.20 0.43 -12.22
N PHE A 90 1.87 -0.13 -11.21
CA PHE A 90 2.90 0.59 -10.47
C PHE A 90 4.26 -0.07 -10.68
N HIS A 91 5.28 0.79 -10.78
CA HIS A 91 6.66 0.37 -10.61
C HIS A 91 7.00 0.39 -9.10
N GLN A 92 7.63 -0.69 -8.61
CA GLN A 92 8.10 -0.84 -7.23
C GLN A 92 9.62 -0.81 -7.16
#